data_AF-B0P604-F1
#
_entry.id   AF-B0P604-F1
#
_cell.length_a   1.000
_cell.length_b   1.000
_cell.length_c   1.000
_cell.angle_alpha   90.00
_cell.angle_beta   90.00
_cell.angle_gamma   90.00
#
_symmetry.space_group_name_H-M   'P 1'
#
loop_
_entity.id
_entity.type
_entity.pdbx_description
1 polymer ?
#
loop_
_entity_poly.entity_id
_entity_poly.type
_entity_poly.pdbx_seq_one_letter_code
_entity_poly.pdbx_strand_id
1 'polypeptide(L)'
;MAEIHKTITEDTEVSTTELACILGITGRYVRQMAEDGVLSKVDKGRFLLAESVQKYIKYTAKDAMNEEDIKLDKAKRTAEVTLKASKAQVAKLEAEEMKGKMHRAEDVEAMTSDLVYAIRGALIALPGRLAVDVAAVESPAEASEIIRKEVYKVMRELANYRYDPQKYEELVRERRDWDIMERDGDDE
;
A
#
# COMPACT_ATOMS: atom_id res chain seq x y z
N MET A 1 -29.68 53.85 42.84
CA MET A 1 -30.45 53.54 41.64
C MET A 1 -30.47 52.02 41.53
N ALA A 2 -31.59 51.38 41.83
CA ALA A 2 -31.70 49.92 41.71
C ALA A 2 -31.73 49.58 40.22
N GLU A 3 -30.72 48.85 39.74
CA GLU A 3 -30.76 48.23 38.42
C GLU A 3 -31.91 47.22 38.41
N ILE A 4 -32.97 47.54 37.68
CA ILE A 4 -34.06 46.60 37.41
C ILE A 4 -33.47 45.57 36.45
N HIS A 5 -32.98 44.45 36.97
CA HIS A 5 -32.69 43.28 36.16
C HIS A 5 -34.01 42.78 35.59
N LYS A 6 -34.25 43.11 34.32
CA LYS A 6 -35.38 42.60 33.55
C LYS A 6 -35.23 41.08 33.49
N THR A 7 -36.13 40.35 34.15
CA THR A 7 -36.10 38.88 34.16
C THR A 7 -36.34 38.38 32.74
N ILE A 8 -35.44 37.53 32.23
CA ILE A 8 -35.61 36.91 30.91
C ILE A 8 -36.77 35.93 30.99
N THR A 9 -37.73 36.12 30.10
CA THR A 9 -38.93 35.27 29.91
C THR A 9 -39.00 34.76 28.48
N GLU A 10 -39.91 33.83 28.19
CA GLU A 10 -40.06 33.24 26.85
C GLU A 10 -40.41 34.28 25.77
N ASP A 11 -41.13 35.33 26.14
CA ASP A 11 -41.55 36.43 25.26
C ASP A 11 -40.50 37.55 25.12
N THR A 12 -39.27 37.33 25.58
CA THR A 12 -38.22 38.36 25.54
C THR A 12 -37.77 38.60 24.10
N GLU A 13 -38.14 39.76 23.54
CA GLU A 13 -37.67 40.22 22.24
C GLU A 13 -36.30 40.87 22.32
N VAL A 14 -35.41 40.50 21.39
CA VAL A 14 -34.08 41.07 21.21
C VAL A 14 -33.87 41.53 19.78
N SER A 15 -33.09 42.58 19.62
CA SER A 15 -32.62 43.06 18.32
C SER A 15 -31.60 42.10 17.70
N THR A 16 -31.37 42.24 16.40
CA THR A 16 -30.32 41.49 15.68
C THR A 16 -28.94 41.64 16.30
N THR A 17 -28.62 42.84 16.81
CA THR A 17 -27.33 43.15 17.45
C THR A 17 -27.19 42.50 18.83
N GLU A 18 -28.25 42.49 19.62
CA GLU A 18 -28.28 41.83 20.93
C GLU A 18 -28.21 40.30 20.76
N LEU A 19 -28.98 39.75 19.82
CA LEU A 19 -28.95 38.32 19.51
C LEU A 19 -27.57 37.87 19.00
N ALA A 20 -26.93 38.68 18.14
CA ALA A 20 -25.56 38.43 17.67
C ALA A 20 -24.56 38.39 18.84
N CYS A 21 -24.69 39.33 19.79
CA CYS A 21 -23.85 39.37 20.97
C CYS A 21 -24.04 38.13 21.86
N ILE A 22 -25.29 37.72 22.09
CA ILE A 22 -25.63 36.56 22.93
C ILE A 22 -25.18 35.24 22.31
N LEU A 23 -25.39 35.07 20.99
CA LEU A 23 -25.01 33.86 20.27
C LEU A 23 -23.51 33.83 19.92
N GLY A 24 -22.77 34.91 20.14
CA GLY A 24 -21.33 34.99 19.82
C GLY A 24 -21.03 34.96 18.32
N ILE A 25 -21.98 35.39 17.48
CA ILE A 25 -21.86 35.40 16.01
C ILE A 25 -22.00 36.81 15.44
N THR A 26 -21.67 37.00 14.16
CA THR A 26 -21.81 38.32 13.53
C THR A 26 -23.28 38.63 13.23
N GLY A 27 -23.67 39.91 13.31
CA GLY A 27 -25.02 40.34 12.93
C GLY A 27 -25.36 40.06 11.46
N ARG A 28 -24.34 39.93 10.58
CA ARG A 28 -24.53 39.45 9.19
C ARG A 28 -25.00 38.00 9.19
N TYR A 29 -24.37 37.15 10.00
CA TYR A 29 -24.70 35.74 10.10
C TYR A 29 -26.10 35.52 10.70
N VAL A 30 -26.51 36.31 11.70
CA VAL A 30 -27.89 36.29 12.23
C VAL A 30 -28.91 36.64 11.14
N ARG A 31 -28.64 37.65 10.32
CA ARG A 31 -29.54 38.02 9.20
C ARG A 31 -29.63 36.91 8.17
N GLN A 32 -28.50 36.32 7.79
CA GLN A 32 -28.43 35.22 6.84
C GLN A 32 -29.22 34.01 7.37
N MET A 33 -29.02 33.61 8.62
CA MET A 33 -29.81 32.53 9.24
C MET A 33 -31.32 32.81 9.27
N ALA A 34 -31.71 34.08 9.38
CA ALA A 34 -33.12 34.45 9.32
C ALA A 34 -33.67 34.48 7.87
N GLU A 35 -32.82 34.71 6.86
CA GLU A 35 -33.15 34.59 5.43
C GLU A 35 -33.25 33.11 5.00
N ASP A 36 -32.34 32.27 5.52
CA ASP A 36 -32.32 30.82 5.31
C ASP A 36 -33.44 30.09 6.10
N GLY A 37 -34.25 30.84 6.87
CA GLY A 37 -35.40 30.32 7.62
C GLY A 37 -35.05 29.59 8.92
N VAL A 38 -33.78 29.60 9.34
CA VAL A 38 -33.31 28.98 10.58
C VAL A 38 -33.76 29.77 11.81
N LEU A 39 -33.75 31.10 11.75
CA LEU A 39 -34.23 32.00 12.80
C LEU A 39 -35.54 32.68 12.39
N SER A 40 -36.49 32.78 13.33
CA SER A 40 -37.80 33.38 13.07
C SER A 40 -37.86 34.81 13.60
N LYS A 41 -38.19 35.76 12.72
CA LYS A 41 -38.41 37.17 13.08
C LYS A 41 -39.83 37.35 13.60
N VAL A 42 -39.99 38.05 14.71
CA VAL A 42 -41.31 38.44 15.23
C VAL A 42 -41.73 39.80 14.69
N ASP A 43 -40.78 40.71 14.50
CA ASP A 43 -40.99 42.01 13.88
C ASP A 43 -39.72 42.46 13.12
N LYS A 44 -39.75 43.65 12.49
CA LYS A 44 -38.62 44.23 11.73
C LYS A 44 -37.34 44.28 12.57
N GLY A 45 -36.48 43.28 12.37
CA GLY A 45 -35.17 43.18 13.02
C GLY A 45 -35.19 42.65 14.45
N ARG A 46 -36.32 42.10 14.91
CA ARG A 46 -36.55 41.60 16.27
C ARG A 46 -36.83 40.10 16.29
N PHE A 47 -36.33 39.44 17.33
CA PHE A 47 -36.34 37.98 17.49
C PHE A 47 -36.72 37.61 18.91
N LEU A 48 -37.41 36.49 19.09
CA LEU A 48 -37.59 35.91 20.43
C LEU A 48 -36.30 35.25 20.86
N LEU A 49 -35.77 35.68 22.00
CA LEU A 49 -34.48 35.22 22.51
C LEU A 49 -34.48 33.71 22.76
N ALA A 50 -35.45 33.22 23.53
CA ALA A 50 -35.53 31.81 23.93
C ALA A 50 -35.64 30.89 22.71
N GLU A 51 -36.53 31.21 21.79
CA GLU A 51 -36.75 30.43 20.57
C GLU A 51 -35.53 30.45 19.64
N SER A 52 -34.92 31.64 19.46
CA SER A 52 -33.77 31.81 18.58
C SER A 52 -32.54 31.05 19.09
N VAL A 53 -32.29 31.07 20.39
CA VAL A 53 -31.18 30.33 21.01
C VAL A 53 -31.39 28.82 20.84
N GLN A 54 -32.60 28.31 21.11
CA GLN A 54 -32.90 26.88 20.94
C GLN A 54 -32.77 26.44 19.48
N LYS A 55 -33.24 27.24 18.52
CA LYS A 55 -33.11 26.97 17.09
C LYS A 55 -31.66 26.98 16.64
N TYR A 56 -30.87 27.94 17.11
CA TYR A 56 -29.44 28.02 16.83
C TYR A 56 -28.69 26.78 17.36
N ILE A 57 -28.90 26.39 18.62
CA ILE A 57 -28.27 25.20 19.21
C ILE A 57 -28.62 23.94 18.41
N LYS A 58 -29.88 23.76 18.02
CA LYS A 58 -30.31 22.62 17.20
C LYS A 58 -29.69 22.62 15.80
N TYR A 59 -29.53 23.80 15.20
CA TYR A 59 -28.91 23.95 13.90
C TYR A 59 -27.43 23.56 13.94
N THR A 60 -26.67 24.11 14.89
CA THR A 60 -25.23 23.81 15.04
C THR A 60 -24.98 22.35 15.38
N ALA A 61 -25.83 21.73 16.20
CA ALA A 61 -25.73 20.30 16.49
C ALA A 61 -25.95 19.43 15.25
N LYS A 62 -26.90 19.78 14.37
CA LYS A 62 -27.14 19.07 13.10
C LYS A 62 -25.98 19.24 12.10
N ASP A 63 -25.42 20.44 12.01
CA ASP A 63 -24.34 20.74 11.07
C ASP A 63 -23.05 20.00 11.46
N ALA A 64 -22.76 19.91 12.77
CA ALA A 64 -21.62 19.14 13.29
C ALA A 64 -21.74 17.63 12.97
N MET A 65 -22.94 17.04 13.13
CA MET A 65 -23.15 15.62 12.78
C MET A 65 -22.97 15.36 11.28
N ASN A 66 -23.48 16.25 10.42
CA ASN A 66 -23.29 16.13 8.96
C ASN A 66 -21.81 16.25 8.56
N GLU A 67 -21.04 17.13 9.20
CA GLU A 67 -19.63 17.31 8.87
C GLU A 67 -18.76 16.10 9.28
N GLU A 68 -19.07 15.47 10.43
CA GLU A 68 -18.43 14.22 10.85
C GLU A 68 -18.76 13.05 9.91
N ASP A 69 -20.01 12.89 9.50
CA ASP A 69 -20.43 11.85 8.55
C ASP A 69 -19.73 12.01 7.19
N ILE A 70 -19.59 13.24 6.70
CA ILE A 70 -18.87 13.54 5.44
C ILE A 70 -17.37 13.19 5.56
N LYS A 71 -16.75 13.48 6.70
CA LYS A 71 -15.34 13.15 6.95
C LYS A 71 -15.13 11.63 7.05
N LEU A 72 -16.04 10.93 7.73
CA LEU A 72 -16.00 9.48 7.87
C LEU A 72 -16.18 8.77 6.53
N ASP A 73 -17.13 9.22 5.69
CA ASP A 73 -17.36 8.64 4.36
C ASP A 73 -16.16 8.86 3.42
N LYS A 74 -15.55 10.05 3.45
CA LYS A 74 -14.32 10.32 2.70
C LYS A 74 -13.17 9.42 3.14
N ALA A 75 -12.95 9.25 4.44
CA ALA A 75 -11.89 8.39 4.98
C ALA A 75 -12.10 6.92 4.56
N LYS A 76 -13.33 6.41 4.66
CA LYS A 76 -13.68 5.05 4.22
C LYS A 76 -13.40 4.83 2.73
N ARG A 77 -13.85 5.75 1.87
CA ARG A 77 -13.59 5.67 0.43
C ARG A 77 -12.09 5.71 0.12
N THR A 78 -11.32 6.56 0.78
CA THR A 78 -9.87 6.58 0.58
C THR A 78 -9.21 5.26 0.99
N ALA A 79 -9.61 4.69 2.13
CA ALA A 79 -9.08 3.40 2.58
C ALA A 79 -9.45 2.25 1.63
N GLU A 80 -10.70 2.21 1.15
CA GLU A 80 -11.14 1.21 0.17
C GLU A 80 -10.38 1.32 -1.16
N VAL A 81 -10.16 2.55 -1.65
CA VAL A 81 -9.38 2.78 -2.87
C VAL A 81 -7.93 2.33 -2.68
N THR A 82 -7.30 2.67 -1.56
CA THR A 82 -5.92 2.25 -1.27
C THR A 82 -5.80 0.73 -1.12
N LEU A 83 -6.75 0.09 -0.42
CA LEU A 83 -6.78 -1.37 -0.29
C LEU A 83 -7.03 -2.08 -1.62
N LYS A 84 -7.87 -1.50 -2.48
CA LYS A 84 -8.11 -2.06 -3.82
C LYS A 84 -6.89 -1.89 -4.73
N ALA A 85 -6.19 -0.76 -4.62
CA ALA A 85 -4.94 -0.52 -5.35
C ALA A 85 -3.82 -1.46 -4.90
N SER A 86 -3.64 -1.67 -3.59
CA SER A 86 -2.63 -2.59 -3.07
C SER A 86 -2.92 -4.03 -3.46
N LYS A 87 -4.18 -4.49 -3.35
CA LYS A 87 -4.59 -5.83 -3.81
C LYS A 87 -4.38 -6.02 -5.30
N ALA A 88 -4.67 -5.01 -6.12
CA ALA A 88 -4.42 -5.06 -7.56
C ALA A 88 -2.92 -5.13 -7.88
N GLN A 89 -2.08 -4.43 -7.12
CA GLN A 89 -0.63 -4.49 -7.27
C GLN A 89 -0.06 -5.85 -6.89
N VAL A 90 -0.52 -6.43 -5.78
CA VAL A 90 -0.16 -7.81 -5.38
C VAL A 90 -0.58 -8.81 -6.45
N ALA A 91 -1.84 -8.76 -6.90
CA ALA A 91 -2.33 -9.65 -7.96
C ALA A 91 -1.56 -9.50 -9.28
N LYS A 92 -1.10 -8.28 -9.60
CA LYS A 92 -0.26 -8.04 -10.78
C LYS A 92 1.13 -8.67 -10.61
N LEU A 93 1.75 -8.50 -9.45
CA LEU A 93 3.07 -9.07 -9.15
C LEU A 93 3.01 -10.61 -9.14
N GLU A 94 1.99 -11.20 -8.52
CA GLU A 94 1.74 -12.64 -8.54
C GLU A 94 1.51 -13.16 -9.96
N ALA A 95 0.80 -12.41 -10.80
CA ALA A 95 0.59 -12.77 -12.20
C ALA A 95 1.87 -12.64 -13.05
N GLU A 96 2.79 -11.74 -12.70
CA GLU A 96 4.10 -11.59 -13.35
C GLU A 96 5.09 -12.68 -12.90
N GLU A 97 5.02 -13.11 -11.64
CA GLU A 97 5.71 -14.29 -11.09
C GLU A 97 5.23 -15.58 -11.78
N MET A 98 3.92 -15.79 -11.90
CA MET A 98 3.35 -16.94 -12.63
C MET A 98 3.70 -16.95 -14.13
N LYS A 99 4.04 -15.80 -14.73
CA LYS A 99 4.52 -15.72 -16.12
C LYS A 99 6.02 -16.01 -16.26
N GLY A 100 6.72 -16.34 -15.16
CA GLY A 100 8.14 -16.67 -15.16
C GLY A 100 9.07 -15.50 -15.46
N LYS A 101 8.60 -14.25 -15.27
CA LYS A 101 9.41 -13.03 -15.51
C LYS A 101 10.02 -12.42 -14.26
N MET A 102 9.54 -12.79 -13.07
CA MET A 102 10.17 -12.46 -11.79
C MET A 102 10.73 -13.75 -11.19
N HIS A 103 12.00 -13.72 -10.83
CA HIS A 103 12.61 -14.72 -9.96
C HIS A 103 12.87 -14.05 -8.62
N ARG A 104 12.51 -14.72 -7.53
CA ARG A 104 12.92 -14.26 -6.20
C ARG A 104 14.44 -14.36 -6.08
N ALA A 105 15.03 -13.47 -5.29
CA ALA A 105 16.49 -13.41 -5.14
C ALA A 105 17.08 -14.75 -4.64
N GLU A 106 16.32 -15.46 -3.79
CA GLU A 106 16.74 -16.76 -3.25
C GLU A 106 16.85 -17.86 -4.32
N ASP A 107 15.97 -17.85 -5.33
CA ASP A 107 16.02 -18.85 -6.42
C ASP A 107 17.18 -18.58 -7.38
N VAL A 108 17.49 -17.30 -7.61
CA VAL A 108 18.66 -16.88 -8.38
C VAL A 108 19.94 -17.32 -7.67
N GLU A 109 20.00 -17.23 -6.34
CA GLU A 109 21.13 -17.68 -5.53
C GLU A 109 21.34 -19.20 -5.62
N ALA A 110 20.27 -19.99 -5.50
CA ALA A 110 20.34 -21.45 -5.62
C ALA A 110 20.85 -21.88 -7.00
N MET A 111 20.32 -21.27 -8.07
CA MET A 111 20.77 -21.54 -9.44
C MET A 111 22.21 -21.10 -9.71
N THR A 112 22.61 -19.93 -9.19
CA THR A 112 23.98 -19.44 -9.33
C THR A 112 24.96 -20.36 -8.60
N SER A 113 24.57 -20.86 -7.43
CA SER A 113 25.35 -21.83 -6.66
C SER A 113 25.53 -23.15 -7.42
N ASP A 114 24.47 -23.68 -8.03
CA ASP A 114 24.53 -24.91 -8.84
C ASP A 114 25.48 -24.75 -10.05
N LEU A 115 25.41 -23.61 -10.74
CA LEU A 115 26.35 -23.28 -11.82
C LEU A 115 27.79 -23.22 -11.32
N VAL A 116 28.04 -22.60 -10.15
CA VAL A 116 29.38 -22.55 -9.55
C VAL A 116 29.89 -23.95 -9.20
N TYR A 117 29.04 -24.83 -8.69
CA TYR A 117 29.40 -26.22 -8.41
C TYR A 117 29.72 -27.02 -9.67
N ALA A 118 28.95 -26.82 -10.75
CA ALA A 118 29.21 -27.43 -12.06
C ALA A 118 30.56 -26.98 -12.63
N ILE A 119 30.86 -25.67 -12.58
CA ILE A 119 32.16 -25.12 -12.99
C ILE A 119 33.29 -25.74 -12.18
N ARG A 120 33.14 -25.79 -10.85
CA ARG A 120 34.13 -26.39 -9.95
C ARG A 120 34.40 -27.86 -10.31
N GLY A 121 33.35 -28.65 -10.55
CA GLY A 121 33.47 -30.05 -10.95
C GLY A 121 34.21 -30.21 -12.29
N ALA A 122 33.88 -29.39 -13.28
CA ALA A 122 34.53 -29.40 -14.58
C ALA A 122 36.03 -29.08 -14.48
N LEU A 123 36.41 -28.08 -13.69
CA LEU A 123 37.81 -27.70 -13.48
C LEU A 123 38.61 -28.79 -12.74
N ILE A 124 38.00 -29.48 -11.76
CA ILE A 124 38.65 -30.58 -11.04
C ILE A 124 38.86 -31.79 -11.96
N ALA A 125 37.93 -32.06 -12.88
CA ALA A 125 38.03 -33.16 -13.83
C ALA A 125 39.00 -32.88 -14.98
N LEU A 126 39.26 -31.61 -15.29
CA LEU A 126 40.02 -31.17 -16.46
C LEU A 126 41.45 -31.74 -16.54
N PRO A 127 42.25 -31.77 -15.45
CA PRO A 127 43.57 -32.41 -15.47
C PRO A 127 43.50 -33.91 -15.78
N GLY A 128 42.51 -34.62 -15.24
CA GLY A 128 42.33 -36.05 -15.49
C GLY A 128 41.96 -36.35 -16.94
N ARG A 129 41.15 -35.50 -17.58
CA ARG A 129 40.80 -35.61 -19.01
C ARG A 129 41.98 -35.31 -19.93
N LEU A 130 42.87 -34.40 -19.53
CA LEU A 130 44.02 -33.97 -20.32
C LEU A 130 45.28 -34.82 -20.11
N ALA A 131 45.36 -35.58 -19.02
CA ALA A 131 46.60 -36.22 -18.58
C ALA A 131 47.24 -37.11 -19.65
N VAL A 132 46.46 -37.92 -20.36
CA VAL A 132 46.97 -38.86 -21.37
C VAL A 132 47.38 -38.14 -22.66
N ASP A 133 46.51 -37.27 -23.17
CA ASP A 133 46.73 -36.59 -24.45
C ASP A 133 47.87 -35.57 -24.39
N VAL A 134 48.00 -34.86 -23.26
CA VAL A 134 49.10 -33.90 -23.04
C VAL A 134 50.43 -34.61 -22.77
N ALA A 135 50.41 -35.78 -22.13
CA ALA A 135 51.63 -36.57 -21.92
C ALA A 135 52.15 -37.25 -23.20
N ALA A 136 51.30 -37.40 -24.22
CA ALA A 136 51.63 -38.07 -25.48
C ALA A 136 52.31 -37.15 -26.51
N VAL A 137 52.39 -35.83 -26.27
CA VAL A 137 52.97 -34.86 -27.21
C VAL A 137 54.34 -34.37 -26.74
N GLU A 138 55.21 -34.06 -27.68
CA GLU A 138 56.61 -33.70 -27.42
C GLU A 138 56.86 -32.18 -27.42
N SER A 139 55.94 -31.40 -28.00
CA SER A 139 56.08 -29.95 -28.09
C SER A 139 55.11 -29.19 -27.18
N PRO A 140 55.58 -28.09 -26.53
CA PRO A 140 54.69 -27.20 -25.77
C PRO A 140 53.55 -26.59 -26.60
N ALA A 141 53.76 -26.43 -27.92
CA ALA A 141 52.76 -25.88 -28.83
C ALA A 141 51.58 -26.84 -29.03
N GLU A 142 51.85 -28.13 -29.24
CA GLU A 142 50.82 -29.16 -29.36
C GLU A 142 50.07 -29.37 -28.04
N ALA A 143 50.80 -29.40 -26.92
CA ALA A 143 50.19 -29.47 -25.59
C ALA A 143 49.22 -28.28 -25.34
N SER A 144 49.63 -27.07 -25.71
CA SER A 144 48.78 -25.87 -25.59
C SER A 144 47.50 -25.98 -26.44
N GLU A 145 47.59 -26.54 -27.64
CA GLU A 145 46.44 -26.71 -28.53
C GLU A 145 45.46 -27.77 -28.00
N ILE A 146 45.95 -28.86 -27.41
CA ILE A 146 45.12 -29.89 -26.77
C ILE A 146 44.38 -29.29 -25.56
N ILE A 147 45.09 -28.57 -24.69
CA ILE A 147 44.49 -27.90 -23.53
C ILE A 147 43.41 -26.90 -23.99
N ARG A 148 43.71 -26.09 -25.01
CA ARG A 148 42.77 -25.11 -25.55
C ARG A 148 41.49 -25.75 -26.08
N LYS A 149 41.61 -26.86 -26.82
CA LYS A 149 40.45 -27.61 -27.33
C LYS A 149 39.55 -28.13 -26.21
N GLU A 150 40.14 -28.68 -25.15
CA GLU A 150 39.37 -29.21 -24.02
C GLU A 150 38.71 -28.10 -23.19
N VAL A 151 39.41 -26.99 -22.97
CA VAL A 151 38.83 -25.79 -22.34
C VAL A 151 37.62 -25.29 -23.14
N TYR A 152 37.72 -25.19 -24.46
CA TYR A 152 36.57 -24.80 -25.29
C TYR A 152 35.42 -25.80 -25.24
N LYS A 153 35.69 -27.10 -25.07
CA LYS A 153 34.66 -28.10 -24.89
C LYS A 153 33.92 -27.93 -23.56
N VAL A 154 34.66 -27.74 -22.47
CA VAL A 154 34.08 -27.44 -21.16
C VAL A 154 33.30 -26.13 -21.18
N MET A 155 33.80 -25.08 -21.84
CA MET A 155 33.06 -23.83 -22.01
C MET A 155 31.75 -24.01 -22.79
N ARG A 156 31.71 -24.88 -23.80
CA ARG A 156 30.46 -25.21 -24.52
C ARG A 156 29.49 -26.00 -23.64
N GLU A 157 29.98 -26.93 -22.84
CA GLU A 157 29.17 -27.67 -21.85
C GLU A 157 28.54 -26.71 -20.83
N LEU A 158 29.33 -25.77 -20.30
CA LEU A 158 28.86 -24.74 -19.36
C LEU A 158 27.94 -23.70 -20.01
N ALA A 159 28.18 -23.30 -21.25
CA ALA A 159 27.32 -22.36 -21.98
C ALA A 159 25.95 -22.96 -22.33
N ASN A 160 25.87 -24.29 -22.43
CA ASN A 160 24.60 -25.01 -22.60
C ASN A 160 23.85 -25.24 -21.28
N TYR A 161 24.42 -24.83 -20.15
CA TYR A 161 23.71 -24.80 -18.88
C TYR A 161 22.59 -23.76 -18.96
N ARG A 162 21.39 -24.23 -19.26
CA ARG A 162 20.21 -23.37 -19.41
C ARG A 162 19.34 -23.46 -18.17
N TYR A 163 18.70 -22.32 -17.89
CA TYR A 163 17.53 -22.22 -17.03
C TYR A 163 16.52 -23.31 -17.41
N ASP A 164 16.12 -24.13 -16.44
CA ASP A 164 15.04 -25.09 -16.57
C ASP A 164 13.78 -24.51 -15.88
N PRO A 165 12.79 -24.04 -16.65
CA PRO A 165 11.57 -23.47 -16.11
C PRO A 165 10.77 -24.48 -15.26
N GLN A 166 10.86 -25.78 -15.53
CA GLN A 166 10.06 -26.79 -14.84
C GLN A 166 10.64 -27.08 -13.46
N LYS A 167 11.96 -27.21 -13.35
CA LYS A 167 12.66 -27.34 -12.07
C LYS A 167 12.42 -26.11 -11.17
N TYR A 168 12.29 -24.93 -11.78
CA TYR A 168 11.90 -23.71 -11.07
C TYR A 168 10.45 -23.75 -10.57
N GLU A 169 9.52 -24.17 -11.44
CA GLU A 169 8.09 -24.28 -11.10
C GLU A 169 7.83 -25.31 -9.99
N GLU A 170 8.61 -26.40 -9.94
CA GLU A 170 8.59 -27.39 -8.86
C GLU A 170 9.06 -26.80 -7.52
N LEU A 171 10.16 -26.05 -7.49
CA LEU A 171 10.64 -25.38 -6.27
C LEU A 171 9.66 -24.32 -5.76
N VAL A 172 9.01 -23.59 -6.66
CA VAL A 172 7.94 -22.63 -6.30
C VAL A 172 6.73 -23.36 -5.73
N ARG A 173 6.36 -24.50 -6.31
CA ARG A 173 5.21 -25.30 -5.87
C ARG A 173 5.46 -25.93 -4.50
N GLU A 174 6.62 -26.55 -4.30
CA GLU A 174 7.02 -27.11 -3.01
C GLU A 174 6.95 -26.04 -1.92
N ARG A 175 7.51 -24.84 -2.18
CA ARG A 175 7.45 -23.73 -1.23
C ARG A 175 6.03 -23.25 -0.94
N ARG A 176 5.17 -23.14 -1.95
CA ARG A 176 3.76 -22.79 -1.75
C ARG A 176 3.06 -23.80 -0.85
N ASP A 177 3.36 -25.09 -1.01
CA ASP A 177 2.82 -26.13 -0.15
C ASP A 177 3.32 -25.97 1.31
N TRP A 178 4.59 -25.61 1.52
CA TRP A 178 5.14 -25.29 2.86
C TRP A 178 4.51 -24.04 3.49
N ASP A 179 4.36 -22.92 2.75
CA ASP A 179 3.74 -21.68 3.26
C ASP A 179 2.25 -21.88 3.61
N ILE A 180 1.56 -22.77 2.89
CA ILE A 180 0.17 -23.15 3.19
C ILE A 180 0.12 -24.01 4.46
N MET A 181 1.01 -25.00 4.59
CA MET A 181 1.11 -25.84 5.78
C MET A 181 1.48 -25.06 7.05
N GLU A 182 2.34 -24.05 6.94
CA GLU A 182 2.76 -23.20 8.07
C GLU A 182 1.62 -22.27 8.54
N ARG A 183 0.76 -21.84 7.62
CA ARG A 183 -0.45 -21.06 7.94
C ARG A 183 -1.57 -21.89 8.56
N ASP A 184 -1.75 -23.12 8.12
CA ASP A 184 -2.79 -24.02 8.65
C ASP A 184 -2.38 -24.67 9.99
N GLY A 185 -1.11 -24.62 10.37
CA GLY A 185 -0.59 -25.14 11.64
C GLY A 185 -0.64 -24.18 12.84
N ASP A 186 -0.93 -22.90 12.62
CA ASP A 186 -1.01 -21.87 13.67
C ASP A 186 -2.44 -21.73 14.26
N ASP A 187 -3.41 -22.48 13.74
CA ASP A 187 -4.82 -22.50 14.16
C ASP A 187 -5.19 -23.67 15.12
N GLU A 188 -4.22 -24.40 15.69
CA GLU A 188 -4.42 -25.45 16.71
C GLU A 188 -3.90 -25.09 18.12
#